data_AF-A0A2E8SZE4-F1
#
_entry.id   AF-A0A2E8SZE4-F1
#
_cell.length_a   1.000
_cell.length_b   1.000
_cell.length_c   1.000
_cell.angle_alpha   90.00
_cell.angle_beta   90.00
_cell.angle_gamma   90.00
#
_symmetry.space_group_name_H-M   'P 1'
#
loop_
_entity.id
_entity.type
_entity.pdbx_description
1 polymer ?
#
loop_
_entity_poly.entity_id
_entity_poly.type
_entity_poly.pdbx_seq_one_letter_code
_entity_poly.pdbx_strand_id
1 'polypeptide(L)' 'MNDATLLGLKPRAFEIFNALVTAYLGSGQPIGSKTLAQRLRHDLSPASIRSNMSDLEQAGLLYAPHTSAGRVPTET' A
#
# COMPACT_ATOMS: atom_id res chain seq x y z
N MET A 1 -17.21 -13.05 -4.86
CA MET A 1 -16.43 -11.97 -5.50
C MET A 1 -15.57 -11.37 -4.41
N ASN A 2 -14.24 -11.40 -4.54
CA ASN A 2 -13.37 -10.73 -3.58
C ASN A 2 -13.25 -9.24 -3.96
N ASP A 3 -13.12 -8.35 -2.98
CA ASP A 3 -13.04 -6.91 -3.18
C ASP A 3 -11.86 -6.52 -4.10
N ALA A 4 -10.81 -7.35 -4.13
CA ALA A 4 -9.68 -7.23 -5.06
C ALA A 4 -10.09 -7.27 -6.54
N THR A 5 -11.05 -8.14 -6.93
CA THR A 5 -11.51 -8.24 -8.32
C THR A 5 -12.33 -7.02 -8.74
N LEU A 6 -13.06 -6.40 -7.81
CA LEU A 6 -13.85 -5.19 -8.08
C LEU A 6 -12.95 -3.98 -8.39
N LEU A 7 -11.76 -3.94 -7.79
CA LEU A 7 -10.75 -2.91 -8.05
C LEU A 7 -9.77 -3.28 -9.19
N GLY A 8 -9.94 -4.45 -9.82
CA GLY A 8 -9.01 -4.95 -10.84
C GLY A 8 -7.59 -5.21 -10.30
N LEU A 9 -7.44 -5.34 -8.98
CA LEU A 9 -6.14 -5.48 -8.32
C LEU A 9 -5.73 -6.94 -8.21
N LYS A 10 -4.42 -7.18 -8.36
CA LYS A 10 -3.83 -8.47 -8.00
C LYS A 10 -4.06 -8.71 -6.50
N PRO A 11 -4.30 -9.97 -6.05
CA PRO A 11 -4.53 -10.28 -4.64
C PRO A 11 -3.48 -9.68 -3.71
N ARG A 12 -2.20 -9.72 -4.13
CA ARG A 12 -1.10 -9.15 -3.36
C ARG A 12 -1.12 -7.62 -3.27
N ALA A 13 -1.47 -6.93 -4.35
CA ALA A 13 -1.59 -5.48 -4.34
C ALA A 13 -2.73 -5.04 -3.41
N PHE A 14 -3.83 -5.80 -3.39
CA PHE A 14 -4.94 -5.58 -2.48
C PHE A 14 -4.57 -5.80 -1.01
N GLU A 15 -3.80 -6.84 -0.68
CA GLU A 15 -3.25 -7.05 0.68
C GLU A 15 -2.38 -5.87 1.13
N ILE A 16 -1.48 -5.41 0.26
CA ILE A 16 -0.60 -4.27 0.54
C ILE A 16 -1.41 -2.98 0.75
N PHE A 17 -2.40 -2.74 -0.11
CA PHE A 17 -3.30 -1.60 -0.01
C PHE A 17 -4.06 -1.59 1.31
N ASN A 18 -4.70 -2.71 1.69
CA ASN A 18 -5.42 -2.81 2.96
C ASN A 18 -4.52 -2.62 4.18
N ALA A 19 -3.33 -3.22 4.16
CA ALA A 19 -2.36 -3.04 5.25
C ALA A 19 -1.90 -1.59 5.36
N LEU A 20 -1.73 -0.89 4.23
CA LEU A 20 -1.40 0.53 4.20
C LEU A 20 -2.53 1.38 4.74
N VAL A 21 -3.76 1.18 4.28
CA VAL A 21 -4.95 1.92 4.73
C VAL A 21 -5.12 1.75 6.24
N THR A 22 -5.07 0.52 6.73
CA THR A 22 -5.18 0.21 8.17
C THR A 22 -4.08 0.92 8.97
N ALA A 23 -2.85 0.88 8.48
CA ALA A 23 -1.71 1.55 9.10
C ALA A 23 -1.86 3.07 9.12
N TYR A 24 -2.33 3.66 8.02
CA TYR A 24 -2.55 5.10 7.88
C TYR A 24 -3.68 5.58 8.79
N LEU A 25 -4.81 4.86 8.86
CA LEU A 25 -5.91 5.17 9.77
C LEU A 25 -5.48 5.12 11.25
N GLY A 26 -4.54 4.23 11.59
CA GLY A 26 -4.02 4.13 12.95
C GLY A 26 -2.98 5.19 13.33
N SER A 27 -2.20 5.71 12.37
CA SER A 27 -1.10 6.65 12.66
C SER A 27 -1.36 8.09 12.20
N GLY A 28 -2.22 8.29 11.20
CA GLY A 28 -2.35 9.54 10.44
C GLY A 28 -1.09 9.93 9.66
N GLN A 29 -0.09 9.04 9.56
CA GLN A 29 1.20 9.32 8.95
C GLN A 29 1.40 8.51 7.66
N PRO A 30 2.11 9.07 6.67
CA PRO A 30 2.54 8.33 5.48
C PRO A 30 3.25 7.01 5.83
N ILE A 31 2.90 5.95 5.12
CA ILE A 31 3.36 4.59 5.41
C ILE A 31 4.43 4.15 4.42
N GLY A 32 5.58 3.72 4.94
CA GLY A 32 6.70 3.23 4.15
C GLY A 32 6.68 1.71 3.94
N SER A 33 7.39 1.23 2.92
CA SER A 33 7.48 -0.19 2.60
C SER A 33 8.12 -1.03 3.71
N LYS A 34 9.07 -0.46 4.47
CA LYS A 34 9.67 -1.12 5.64
C LYS A 34 8.63 -1.39 6.73
N THR A 35 7.78 -0.41 7.00
CA THR A 35 6.71 -0.52 7.99
C THR A 35 5.69 -1.58 7.58
N LEU A 36 5.36 -1.65 6.28
CA LEU A 36 4.49 -2.70 5.75
C LEU A 36 5.15 -4.07 5.78
N ALA A 37 6.45 -4.18 5.48
CA ALA A 37 7.19 -5.45 5.55
C ALA A 37 7.25 -6.03 6.98
N GLN A 38 7.14 -5.20 8.01
CA GLN A 38 7.06 -5.64 9.40
C GLN A 38 5.64 -6.08 9.80
N ARG A 39 4.61 -5.58 9.11
CA ARG A 39 3.19 -5.88 9.42
C ARG A 39 2.65 -7.04 8.59
N LEU A 40 2.99 -7.06 7.31
CA LEU A 40 2.71 -8.18 6.42
C LEU A 40 3.69 -9.29 6.80
N ARG A 41 3.16 -10.49 7.09
CA ARG A 41 3.98 -11.67 7.38
C ARG A 41 5.05 -11.85 6.28
N HIS A 42 6.22 -12.34 6.67
CA HIS A 42 7.54 -12.25 5.99
C HIS A 42 7.70 -12.69 4.51
N ASP A 43 6.63 -12.78 3.72
CA ASP A 43 6.68 -13.23 2.33
C ASP A 43 7.15 -12.15 1.33
N LEU A 44 7.28 -10.89 1.77
CA LEU A 44 7.66 -9.78 0.90
C LEU A 44 8.76 -8.91 1.48
N SER A 45 9.76 -8.64 0.63
CA SER A 45 10.80 -7.65 0.92
C SER A 45 10.25 -6.22 0.86
N PRO A 46 10.86 -5.26 1.58
CA PRO A 46 10.53 -3.84 1.41
C PRO A 46 10.66 -3.33 -0.03
N ALA A 47 11.51 -3.94 -0.86
CA ALA A 47 11.65 -3.59 -2.28
C ALA A 47 10.43 -4.07 -3.09
N SER A 48 9.98 -5.30 -2.86
CA SER A 48 8.77 -5.86 -3.49
C SER A 48 7.53 -5.04 -3.15
N ILE A 49 7.40 -4.63 -1.88
CA ILE A 49 6.30 -3.77 -1.43
C ILE A 49 6.37 -2.40 -2.09
N ARG A 50 7.56 -1.80 -2.21
CA ARG A 50 7.74 -0.51 -2.91
C ARG A 50 7.29 -0.57 -4.36
N SER A 51 7.58 -1.67 -5.08
CA SER A 51 7.12 -1.87 -6.44
C SER A 51 5.59 -1.90 -6.52
N ASN A 52 4.94 -2.70 -5.68
CA ASN A 52 3.46 -2.79 -5.67
C ASN A 52 2.81 -1.46 -5.26
N MET A 53 3.39 -0.72 -4.30
CA MET A 53 2.91 0.62 -3.96
C MET A 53 3.07 1.62 -5.10
N SER A 54 4.10 1.46 -5.95
CA SER A 54 4.25 2.27 -7.16
C SER A 54 3.17 1.94 -8.20
N ASP A 55 2.80 0.68 -8.34
CA ASP A 55 1.71 0.26 -9.23
C ASP A 55 0.36 0.81 -8.73
N LEU A 56 0.12 0.75 -7.42
CA LEU A 56 -1.07 1.32 -6.77
C LEU A 56 -1.13 2.85 -6.89
N GLU A 57 0.02 3.53 -6.86
CA GLU A 57 0.12 4.98 -7.10
C GLU A 57 -0.21 5.33 -8.55
N GLN A 58 0.30 4.56 -9.52
CA GLN A 58 -0.06 4.71 -10.94
C GLN A 58 -1.54 4.42 -11.19
N ALA A 59 -2.15 3.53 -10.43
CA ALA A 59 -3.58 3.26 -10.44
C ALA A 59 -4.42 4.35 -9.75
N GLY A 60 -3.79 5.37 -9.16
CA GLY A 60 -4.48 6.47 -8.49
C GLY A 60 -5.07 6.13 -7.13
N LEU A 61 -4.67 5.00 -6.51
CA LEU A 61 -5.15 4.57 -5.19
C LEU A 61 -4.26 5.06 -4.05
N LEU A 62 -3.01 5.36 -4.36
CA LEU A 62 -2.03 5.90 -3.41
C LEU A 62 -1.42 7.17 -3.97
N TYR A 63 -0.92 8.05 -3.10
CA TYR A 63 -0.03 9.12 -3.50
C TYR A 63 1.13 9.29 -2.51
N ALA A 64 2.22 9.89 -2.99
CA ALA A 64 3.36 10.29 -2.18
C ALA A 64 3.26 11.79 -1.86
N PRO A 65 3.10 12.20 -0.59
CA PRO A 65 3.10 13.63 -0.27
C PRO A 65 4.49 14.25 -0.52
N HIS A 66 5.55 13.46 -0.32
CA HIS A 66 6.93 13.80 -0.67
C HIS A 66 7.68 12.55 -1.14
N THR A 67 8.79 12.73 -1.87
CA THR A 67 9.62 11.65 -2.45
C THR A 67 10.09 10.62 -1.41
N SER A 68 10.31 11.03 -0.16
CA SER A 68 10.82 10.19 0.94
C SER A 68 9.78 9.76 1.98
N ALA A 69 8.59 10.38 2.00
CA ALA A 69 7.67 10.27 3.13
C ALA A 69 6.95 8.91 3.23
N GLY A 70 6.89 8.11 2.16
CA GLY A 70 6.08 6.91 2.09
C GLY A 70 4.87 7.12 1.18
N ARG A 71 3.77 6.43 1.45
CA ARG A 71 2.52 6.52 0.69
C ARG A 71 1.32 6.67 1.60
N VAL A 72 0.31 7.37 1.12
CA VAL A 72 -0.99 7.55 1.77
C VAL A 72 -2.09 7.14 0.81
N PRO A 73 -3.23 6.65 1.30
CA PRO A 73 -4.39 6.38 0.45
C PRO A 73 -4.98 7.68 -0.07
N THR A 74 -5.45 7.66 -1.31
CA THR A 74 -6.24 8.76 -1.88
C THR A 74 -7.67 8.72 -1.31
N GLU A 75 -8.28 9.89 -1.16
CA GLU A 75 -9.74 9.98 -0.98
C GLU A 75 -10.38 9.63 -2.32
N THR A 76 -11.08 8.50 -2.40
CA THR A 76 -12.00 8.16 -3.49
C THR A 76 -13.37 7.91 -2.90
#